data_AF-A0A0R2LDS8-F1
#
_entry.id   AF-A0A0R2LDS8-F1
#
_cell.length_a   1.000
_cell.length_b   1.000
_cell.length_c   1.000
_cell.angle_alpha   90.00
_cell.angle_beta   90.00
_cell.angle_gamma   90.00
#
_symmetry.space_group_name_H-M   'P 1'
#
loop_
_entity.id
_entity.type
_entity.pdbx_description
1 polymer ?
#
loop_
_entity_poly.entity_id
_entity_poly.type
_entity_poly.pdbx_seq_one_letter_code
_entity_poly.pdbx_strand_id
1 'polypeptide(L)'
;MRKIFFALLIVLGISSFSISTVVEAESTTNIKTANNIYHIKIDGKFSDWDDTHKTDIGYDWDKIIKQGVLLADDKNMYMYINMSKNNNGDAPLQENTYKFTIANKEYNVDFRSVAGMKNNETKNVRVDVWGPTYNGAVKSADAKVHRTIKNGHIHDILETRIPFAGIKAPVAASQDITMYATNLGPQKLKVTGGSTGPVVLAIIGFAIALFAVIKVPKMRKARKVINK
;
A
#
# COMPACT_ATOMS: atom_id res chain seq x y z
N MET A 1 -18.52 31.34 59.13
CA MET A 1 -19.14 32.48 58.41
C MET A 1 -18.48 32.62 57.05
N ARG A 2 -19.26 32.58 55.96
CA ARG A 2 -19.05 33.14 54.59
C ARG A 2 -17.65 32.97 53.96
N LYS A 3 -17.47 32.36 52.79
CA LYS A 3 -18.06 32.76 51.49
C LYS A 3 -18.27 31.57 50.54
N ILE A 4 -19.35 31.70 49.78
CA ILE A 4 -19.89 30.89 48.68
C ILE A 4 -19.07 31.13 47.39
N PHE A 5 -18.93 30.14 46.49
CA PHE A 5 -19.47 30.18 45.11
C PHE A 5 -19.22 28.89 44.30
N PHE A 6 -20.28 28.52 43.57
CA PHE A 6 -20.51 27.37 42.69
C PHE A 6 -19.57 27.28 41.48
N ALA A 7 -19.32 26.06 41.00
CA ALA A 7 -19.40 25.73 39.58
C ALA A 7 -19.68 24.22 39.39
N LEU A 8 -20.91 23.93 38.99
CA LEU A 8 -21.39 22.66 38.47
C LEU A 8 -20.88 22.50 37.03
N LEU A 9 -20.16 21.42 36.69
CA LEU A 9 -20.10 20.98 35.30
C LEU A 9 -19.84 19.47 35.20
N ILE A 10 -20.89 18.83 34.72
CA ILE A 10 -21.08 17.46 34.27
C ILE A 10 -19.86 17.00 33.45
N VAL A 11 -19.06 16.06 33.97
CA VAL A 11 -18.14 15.27 33.15
C VAL A 11 -18.95 14.15 32.52
N LEU A 12 -19.62 14.50 31.42
CA LEU A 12 -20.07 13.55 30.42
C LEU A 12 -18.84 12.79 29.90
N GLY A 13 -18.92 11.46 29.95
CA GLY A 13 -17.94 10.60 29.31
C GLY A 13 -17.84 10.95 27.83
N ILE A 14 -16.72 11.55 27.46
CA ILE A 14 -16.30 11.62 26.06
C ILE A 14 -15.71 10.25 25.74
N SER A 15 -16.60 9.28 25.51
CA SER A 15 -16.29 8.19 24.60
C SER A 15 -15.98 8.83 23.26
N SER A 16 -14.69 8.98 22.95
CA SER A 16 -14.24 9.36 21.61
C SER A 16 -14.55 8.20 20.66
N PHE A 17 -15.82 8.06 20.30
CA PHE A 17 -16.20 7.49 19.02
C PHE A 17 -15.74 8.50 17.97
N SER A 18 -14.57 8.24 17.38
CA SER A 18 -14.23 8.85 16.10
C SER A 18 -15.22 8.27 15.09
N ILE A 19 -16.35 8.94 14.90
CA ILE A 19 -17.20 8.71 13.74
C ILE A 19 -16.40 9.23 12.56
N SER A 20 -15.66 8.32 11.91
CA SER A 20 -15.15 8.56 10.57
C SER A 20 -16.38 8.62 9.66
N THR A 21 -16.74 9.81 9.18
CA THR A 21 -17.72 9.94 8.12
C THR A 21 -17.10 9.32 6.86
N VAL A 22 -17.48 8.07 6.57
CA VAL A 22 -17.26 7.46 5.27
C VAL A 22 -18.18 8.21 4.31
N VAL A 23 -17.61 9.03 3.42
CA VAL A 23 -18.35 9.53 2.28
C VAL A 23 -18.44 8.37 1.30
N GLU A 24 -19.58 7.69 1.31
CA GLU A 24 -19.91 6.71 0.28
C GLU A 24 -20.21 7.48 -1.00
N ALA A 25 -19.39 7.28 -2.04
CA ALA A 25 -19.73 7.78 -3.36
C ALA A 25 -20.97 7.03 -3.86
N GLU A 26 -22.08 7.73 -4.08
CA GLU A 26 -23.28 7.15 -4.68
C GLU A 26 -22.92 6.55 -6.05
N SER A 27 -22.88 5.22 -6.11
CA SER A 27 -22.80 4.50 -7.38
C SER A 27 -24.21 4.22 -7.87
N THR A 28 -24.85 5.24 -8.44
CA THR A 28 -26.03 5.02 -9.28
C THR A 28 -25.58 4.36 -10.59
N THR A 29 -25.71 3.04 -10.68
CA THR A 29 -26.29 2.29 -11.82
C THR A 29 -25.91 0.81 -11.75
N ASN A 30 -26.87 -0.04 -12.10
CA ASN A 30 -26.75 -1.50 -12.20
C ASN A 30 -25.51 -1.94 -13.01
N ILE A 31 -24.48 -2.49 -12.35
CA ILE A 31 -23.35 -3.09 -13.07
C ILE A 31 -23.41 -4.61 -12.92
N LYS A 32 -23.91 -5.25 -13.97
CA LYS A 32 -23.51 -6.59 -14.38
C LYS A 32 -21.99 -6.66 -14.33
N THR A 33 -21.42 -7.55 -13.50
CA THR A 33 -20.07 -8.13 -13.56
C THR A 33 -19.15 -7.50 -14.63
N ALA A 34 -18.67 -6.27 -14.39
CA ALA A 34 -17.79 -5.58 -15.32
C ALA A 34 -16.34 -5.93 -14.97
N ASN A 35 -15.68 -6.65 -15.88
CA ASN A 35 -14.24 -6.92 -15.80
C ASN A 35 -13.47 -5.59 -15.70
N ASN A 36 -12.55 -5.46 -14.73
CA ASN A 36 -11.64 -4.32 -14.60
C ASN A 36 -12.34 -2.94 -14.53
N ILE A 37 -13.06 -2.73 -13.43
CA ILE A 37 -13.73 -1.46 -13.09
C ILE A 37 -12.78 -0.24 -12.99
N TYR A 38 -11.47 -0.48 -12.89
CA TYR A 38 -10.45 0.56 -12.78
C TYR A 38 -9.87 0.99 -14.13
N HIS A 39 -10.26 0.32 -15.23
CA HIS A 39 -9.72 0.54 -16.57
C HIS A 39 -8.19 0.39 -16.70
N ILE A 40 -7.55 -0.30 -15.76
CA ILE A 40 -6.09 -0.52 -15.72
C ILE A 40 -5.65 -1.50 -16.81
N LYS A 41 -4.67 -1.12 -17.62
CA LYS A 41 -4.08 -1.94 -18.68
C LYS A 41 -2.60 -2.13 -18.41
N ILE A 42 -2.18 -3.39 -18.32
CA ILE A 42 -0.76 -3.73 -18.19
C ILE A 42 -0.08 -3.60 -19.57
N ASP A 43 0.12 -2.37 -20.03
CA ASP A 43 0.65 -2.05 -21.36
C ASP A 43 2.02 -1.34 -21.33
N GLY A 44 2.47 -0.92 -20.15
CA GLY A 44 3.74 -0.25 -19.89
C GLY A 44 3.74 1.24 -20.20
N LYS A 45 2.57 1.85 -20.39
CA LYS A 45 2.41 3.31 -20.54
C LYS A 45 2.14 4.00 -19.20
N PHE A 46 1.57 3.29 -18.23
CA PHE A 46 1.32 3.72 -16.86
C PHE A 46 0.36 4.92 -16.66
N SER A 47 -0.13 5.56 -17.73
CA SER A 47 -1.01 6.74 -17.64
C SER A 47 -2.38 6.43 -17.03
N ASP A 48 -2.81 5.18 -17.12
CA ASP A 48 -4.01 4.65 -16.46
C ASP A 48 -3.93 4.67 -14.93
N TRP A 49 -2.73 4.83 -14.37
CA TRP A 49 -2.52 4.97 -12.93
C TRP A 49 -2.51 6.43 -12.46
N ASP A 50 -2.51 7.42 -13.35
CA ASP A 50 -2.27 8.83 -12.98
C ASP A 50 -3.28 9.34 -11.96
N ASP A 51 -4.57 9.03 -12.17
CA ASP A 51 -5.68 9.44 -11.31
C ASP A 51 -5.83 8.58 -10.03
N THR A 52 -4.98 7.57 -9.86
CA THR A 52 -4.98 6.75 -8.64
C THR A 52 -4.15 7.42 -7.54
N HIS A 53 -4.69 7.39 -6.31
CA HIS A 53 -3.96 7.84 -5.14
C HIS A 53 -2.76 6.91 -4.87
N LYS A 54 -1.56 7.49 -4.84
CA LYS A 54 -0.29 6.78 -4.63
C LYS A 54 0.17 6.95 -3.19
N THR A 55 0.47 5.84 -2.52
CA THR A 55 1.03 5.85 -1.17
C THR A 55 2.54 5.98 -1.25
N ASP A 56 3.12 6.97 -0.57
CA ASP A 56 4.57 7.08 -0.42
C ASP A 56 5.10 5.95 0.48
N ILE A 57 6.16 5.28 0.03
CA ILE A 57 6.80 4.14 0.69
C ILE A 57 8.28 4.47 0.86
N GLY A 58 8.80 4.32 2.07
CA GLY A 58 10.18 4.64 2.39
C GLY A 58 10.43 4.67 3.88
N TYR A 59 11.71 4.60 4.25
CA TYR A 59 12.13 4.86 5.62
C TYR A 59 12.38 6.35 5.83
N ASP A 60 12.16 6.85 7.04
CA ASP A 60 12.38 8.27 7.37
C ASP A 60 13.81 8.76 7.11
N TRP A 61 14.78 7.84 7.10
CA TRP A 61 16.20 8.12 6.82
C TRP A 61 16.58 7.89 5.35
N ASP A 62 15.70 7.30 4.54
CA ASP A 62 15.94 7.07 3.12
C ASP A 62 15.66 8.34 2.32
N LYS A 63 16.55 8.67 1.39
CA LYS A 63 16.40 9.82 0.50
C LYS A 63 15.59 9.47 -0.75
N ILE A 64 15.36 8.18 -1.00
CA ILE A 64 14.61 7.67 -2.16
C ILE A 64 13.20 7.30 -1.70
N ILE A 65 12.23 8.15 -2.04
CA ILE A 65 10.81 7.91 -1.73
C ILE A 65 10.22 7.11 -2.87
N LYS A 66 9.70 5.92 -2.58
CA LYS A 66 8.98 5.07 -3.53
C LYS A 66 7.49 5.39 -3.46
N GLN A 67 6.71 4.94 -4.44
CA GLN A 67 5.26 5.06 -4.42
C GLN A 67 4.61 3.74 -4.81
N GLY A 68 3.48 3.42 -4.18
CA GLY A 68 2.73 2.20 -4.48
C GLY A 68 1.22 2.40 -4.52
N VAL A 69 0.56 1.56 -5.32
CA VAL A 69 -0.90 1.45 -5.40
C VAL A 69 -1.26 -0.05 -5.38
N LEU A 70 -2.33 -0.39 -4.68
CA LEU A 70 -2.94 -1.71 -4.69
C LEU A 70 -4.43 -1.54 -4.96
N LEU A 71 -4.94 -2.26 -5.96
CA LEU A 71 -6.36 -2.31 -6.31
C LEU A 71 -6.78 -3.78 -6.46
N ALA A 72 -8.07 -4.07 -6.31
CA ALA A 72 -8.61 -5.39 -6.58
C ALA A 72 -10.07 -5.31 -7.05
N ASP A 73 -10.44 -6.20 -7.97
CA ASP A 73 -11.83 -6.44 -8.39
C ASP A 73 -12.24 -7.89 -8.06
N ASP A 74 -13.30 -8.40 -8.69
CA ASP A 74 -13.80 -9.77 -8.50
C ASP A 74 -12.90 -10.85 -9.12
N LYS A 75 -11.89 -10.49 -9.92
CA LYS A 75 -11.08 -11.43 -10.71
C LYS A 75 -9.59 -11.25 -10.50
N ASN A 76 -9.16 -10.03 -10.28
CA ASN A 76 -7.77 -9.63 -10.34
C ASN A 76 -7.40 -8.72 -9.18
N MET A 77 -6.13 -8.84 -8.82
CA MET A 77 -5.40 -7.83 -8.07
C MET A 77 -4.51 -7.06 -9.03
N TYR A 78 -4.41 -5.74 -8.82
CA TYR A 78 -3.56 -4.86 -9.59
C TYR A 78 -2.59 -4.14 -8.64
N MET A 79 -1.35 -4.00 -9.05
CA MET A 79 -0.35 -3.26 -8.28
C MET A 79 0.50 -2.38 -9.19
N TYR A 80 0.81 -1.20 -8.69
CA TYR A 80 1.77 -0.26 -9.27
C TYR A 80 2.85 0.04 -8.24
N ILE A 81 4.10 0.10 -8.67
CA ILE A 81 5.24 0.55 -7.85
C ILE A 81 6.12 1.48 -8.68
N ASN A 82 6.31 2.71 -8.22
CA ASN A 82 7.35 3.61 -8.71
C ASN A 82 8.50 3.59 -7.69
N MET A 83 9.68 3.17 -8.12
CA MET A 83 10.83 3.01 -7.23
C MET A 83 11.45 4.35 -6.79
N SER A 84 11.14 5.46 -7.45
CA SER A 84 11.62 6.79 -7.04
C SER A 84 10.67 7.90 -7.51
N LYS A 85 9.80 8.33 -6.60
CA LYS A 85 8.93 9.50 -6.78
C LYS A 85 9.74 10.78 -7.03
N ASN A 86 10.83 10.94 -6.29
CA ASN A 86 11.65 12.16 -6.29
C ASN A 86 12.83 12.09 -7.27
N ASN A 87 12.99 10.99 -8.02
CA ASN A 87 14.09 10.75 -8.96
C ASN A 87 15.49 10.89 -8.31
N ASN A 88 15.60 10.60 -7.02
CA ASN A 88 16.86 10.61 -6.29
C ASN A 88 17.49 9.22 -6.27
N GLY A 89 18.80 9.15 -6.52
CA GLY A 89 19.60 7.94 -6.42
C GLY A 89 19.18 6.82 -7.39
N ASP A 90 20.00 5.78 -7.51
CA ASP A 90 19.61 4.61 -8.28
C ASP A 90 18.57 3.78 -7.53
N ALA A 91 17.43 3.57 -8.18
CA ALA A 91 16.29 2.84 -7.69
C ALA A 91 15.78 1.85 -8.75
N PRO A 92 16.58 0.83 -9.13
CA PRO A 92 16.09 -0.27 -9.96
C PRO A 92 15.03 -1.07 -9.20
N LEU A 93 14.18 -1.79 -9.92
CA LEU A 93 13.17 -2.64 -9.31
C LEU A 93 13.84 -3.67 -8.41
N GLN A 94 13.36 -3.78 -7.19
CA GLN A 94 13.71 -4.89 -6.31
C GLN A 94 12.83 -6.07 -6.71
N GLU A 95 13.44 -7.11 -7.28
CA GLU A 95 12.72 -8.25 -7.90
C GLU A 95 11.94 -9.11 -6.91
N ASN A 96 12.30 -9.07 -5.63
CA ASN A 96 11.75 -9.94 -4.59
C ASN A 96 11.29 -9.12 -3.38
N THR A 97 10.68 -9.81 -2.40
CA THR A 97 10.22 -9.29 -1.08
C THR A 97 8.78 -8.81 -0.99
N TYR A 98 7.99 -8.91 -2.06
CA TYR A 98 6.57 -8.54 -2.01
C TYR A 98 5.78 -9.65 -1.33
N LYS A 99 5.07 -9.29 -0.27
CA LYS A 99 4.21 -10.18 0.49
C LYS A 99 2.78 -9.71 0.40
N PHE A 100 1.95 -10.53 -0.19
CA PHE A 100 0.52 -10.30 -0.24
C PHE A 100 -0.17 -11.13 0.84
N THR A 101 -1.07 -10.52 1.59
CA THR A 101 -1.98 -11.25 2.46
C THR A 101 -3.36 -11.18 1.83
N ILE A 102 -3.92 -12.32 1.46
CA ILE A 102 -5.26 -12.47 0.89
C ILE A 102 -6.00 -13.44 1.80
N ALA A 103 -7.14 -13.05 2.38
CA ALA A 103 -7.90 -13.96 3.27
C ALA A 103 -7.10 -14.49 4.48
N ASN A 104 -6.21 -13.67 5.06
CA ASN A 104 -5.26 -14.08 6.11
C ASN A 104 -4.23 -15.14 5.67
N LYS A 105 -4.05 -15.36 4.36
CA LYS A 105 -3.01 -16.24 3.80
C LYS A 105 -1.92 -15.41 3.15
N GLU A 106 -0.67 -15.70 3.48
CA GLU A 106 0.49 -15.02 2.90
C GLU A 106 0.90 -15.68 1.57
N TYR A 107 1.19 -14.85 0.58
CA TYR A 107 1.72 -15.18 -0.73
C TYR A 107 2.96 -14.31 -0.96
N ASN A 108 4.12 -14.93 -1.10
CA ASN A 108 5.34 -14.25 -1.53
C ASN A 108 5.31 -14.12 -3.04
N VAL A 109 5.61 -12.93 -3.56
CA VAL A 109 5.55 -12.60 -4.98
C VAL A 109 6.87 -12.00 -5.42
N ASP A 110 7.43 -12.56 -6.49
CA ASP A 110 8.64 -12.05 -7.12
C ASP A 110 8.36 -11.65 -8.58
N PHE A 111 9.00 -10.58 -9.03
CA PHE A 111 9.02 -10.11 -10.41
C PHE A 111 10.37 -10.45 -11.02
N ARG A 112 10.40 -11.49 -11.86
CA ARG A 112 11.61 -12.04 -12.45
C ARG A 112 11.83 -11.54 -13.88
N SER A 113 13.04 -11.75 -14.39
CA SER A 113 13.46 -11.41 -15.76
C SER A 113 13.67 -9.91 -16.00
N VAL A 114 13.98 -9.13 -14.96
CA VAL A 114 14.28 -7.69 -15.06
C VAL A 114 15.73 -7.43 -15.50
N ALA A 115 16.63 -8.41 -15.31
CA ALA A 115 18.02 -8.31 -15.73
C ALA A 115 18.18 -7.95 -17.22
N GLY A 116 19.22 -7.15 -17.51
CA GLY A 116 19.59 -6.76 -18.87
C GLY A 116 18.72 -5.66 -19.51
N MET A 117 17.80 -5.05 -18.75
CA MET A 117 17.01 -3.91 -19.26
C MET A 117 17.90 -2.71 -19.62
N LYS A 118 17.67 -2.19 -20.83
CA LYS A 118 18.28 -0.96 -21.35
C LYS A 118 17.60 0.27 -20.76
N ASN A 119 18.27 1.41 -20.91
CA ASN A 119 17.71 2.70 -20.54
C ASN A 119 16.48 3.00 -21.41
N ASN A 120 15.40 3.49 -20.79
CA ASN A 120 14.13 3.82 -21.44
C ASN A 120 13.43 2.63 -22.10
N GLU A 121 13.67 1.41 -21.61
CA GLU A 121 13.03 0.18 -22.09
C GLU A 121 11.83 -0.19 -21.22
N THR A 122 10.74 -0.64 -21.87
CA THR A 122 9.65 -1.40 -21.23
C THR A 122 9.83 -2.88 -21.52
N LYS A 123 9.78 -3.70 -20.47
CA LYS A 123 9.94 -5.15 -20.58
C LYS A 123 8.82 -5.89 -19.85
N ASN A 124 8.35 -6.98 -20.45
CA ASN A 124 7.48 -7.92 -19.75
C ASN A 124 8.30 -8.69 -18.71
N VAL A 125 7.77 -8.83 -17.50
CA VAL A 125 8.42 -9.56 -16.41
C VAL A 125 7.55 -10.73 -15.98
N ARG A 126 8.19 -11.78 -15.48
CA ARG A 126 7.48 -12.98 -15.02
C ARG A 126 7.08 -12.80 -13.57
N VAL A 127 5.84 -13.17 -13.23
CA VAL A 127 5.36 -13.16 -11.85
C VAL A 127 5.45 -14.57 -11.29
N ASP A 128 6.27 -14.74 -10.26
CA ASP A 128 6.36 -15.99 -9.50
C ASP A 128 5.69 -15.80 -8.13
N VAL A 129 4.93 -16.80 -7.70
CA VAL A 129 4.17 -16.76 -6.44
C VAL A 129 4.41 -18.02 -5.64
N TRP A 130 4.68 -17.87 -4.34
CA TRP A 130 4.77 -18.95 -3.36
C TRP A 130 3.83 -18.69 -2.20
N GLY A 131 2.87 -19.59 -2.02
CA GLY A 131 1.87 -19.51 -0.98
C GLY A 131 1.20 -20.85 -0.72
N PRO A 132 0.18 -20.88 0.15
CA PRO A 132 -0.46 -22.11 0.60
C PRO A 132 -1.21 -22.87 -0.52
N THR A 133 -1.65 -22.17 -1.57
CA THR A 133 -2.47 -22.74 -2.64
C THR A 133 -1.77 -22.83 -4.00
N TYR A 134 -0.59 -22.21 -4.13
CA TYR A 134 0.12 -22.09 -5.39
C TYR A 134 1.62 -21.84 -5.17
N ASN A 135 2.47 -22.48 -5.97
CA ASN A 135 3.92 -22.34 -5.92
C ASN A 135 4.51 -22.42 -7.35
N GLY A 136 4.95 -21.29 -7.90
CA GLY A 136 5.60 -21.23 -9.21
C GLY A 136 5.25 -19.98 -10.03
N ALA A 137 5.46 -20.07 -11.34
CA ALA A 137 5.23 -18.98 -12.29
C ALA A 137 3.76 -18.87 -12.72
N VAL A 138 3.12 -17.73 -12.44
CA VAL A 138 1.70 -17.47 -12.72
C VAL A 138 1.52 -17.06 -14.18
N LYS A 139 1.29 -18.02 -15.08
CA LYS A 139 1.16 -17.78 -16.53
C LYS A 139 0.04 -16.81 -16.93
N SER A 140 -0.99 -16.66 -16.10
CA SER A 140 -2.13 -15.77 -16.35
C SER A 140 -1.92 -14.35 -15.81
N ALA A 141 -0.86 -14.13 -15.03
CA ALA A 141 -0.47 -12.81 -14.60
C ALA A 141 0.17 -12.04 -15.75
N ASP A 142 -0.01 -10.73 -15.73
CA ASP A 142 0.68 -9.81 -16.62
C ASP A 142 1.46 -8.82 -15.76
N ALA A 143 2.67 -8.48 -16.18
CA ALA A 143 3.52 -7.54 -15.47
C ALA A 143 4.52 -6.90 -16.41
N LYS A 144 4.71 -5.59 -16.27
CA LYS A 144 5.65 -4.81 -17.05
C LYS A 144 6.46 -3.91 -16.15
N VAL A 145 7.74 -3.79 -16.49
CA VAL A 145 8.66 -2.84 -15.88
C VAL A 145 9.12 -1.89 -16.94
N HIS A 146 9.13 -0.60 -16.63
CA HIS A 146 9.75 0.41 -17.46
C HIS A 146 10.92 1.05 -16.71
N ARG A 147 12.07 1.07 -17.34
CA ARG A 147 13.29 1.68 -16.81
C ARG A 147 13.46 3.07 -17.39
N THR A 148 13.55 4.09 -16.55
CA THR A 148 13.89 5.47 -16.96
C THR A 148 15.26 5.87 -16.42
N ILE A 149 15.90 6.82 -17.11
CA ILE A 149 17.08 7.52 -16.59
C ILE A 149 16.70 8.97 -16.32
N LYS A 150 16.80 9.40 -15.07
CA LYS A 150 16.56 10.79 -14.66
C LYS A 150 17.66 11.23 -13.71
N ASN A 151 18.20 12.43 -13.96
CA ASN A 151 19.33 12.98 -13.20
C ASN A 151 20.55 12.06 -13.16
N GLY A 152 20.78 11.28 -14.23
CA GLY A 152 21.89 10.30 -14.28
C GLY A 152 21.65 9.01 -13.50
N HIS A 153 20.47 8.83 -12.89
CA HIS A 153 20.13 7.67 -12.09
C HIS A 153 19.05 6.80 -12.74
N ILE A 154 19.10 5.49 -12.47
CA ILE A 154 18.12 4.50 -12.90
C ILE A 154 16.88 4.55 -12.00
N HIS A 155 15.69 4.61 -12.60
CA HIS A 155 14.41 4.50 -11.89
C HIS A 155 13.49 3.56 -12.63
N ASP A 156 13.07 2.49 -11.95
CA ASP A 156 12.12 1.53 -12.53
C ASP A 156 10.69 1.79 -12.02
N ILE A 157 9.71 1.58 -12.90
CA ILE A 157 8.29 1.60 -12.58
C ILE A 157 7.70 0.25 -12.98
N LEU A 158 7.02 -0.41 -12.05
CA LEU A 158 6.37 -1.70 -12.22
C LEU A 158 4.85 -1.52 -12.21
N GLU A 159 4.17 -2.25 -13.08
CA GLU A 159 2.75 -2.54 -12.98
C GLU A 159 2.49 -4.03 -13.14
N THR A 160 1.44 -4.54 -12.49
CA THR A 160 1.05 -5.94 -12.61
C THR A 160 -0.43 -6.15 -12.39
N ARG A 161 -0.97 -7.19 -13.04
CA ARG A 161 -2.26 -7.81 -12.79
C ARG A 161 -2.05 -9.28 -12.45
N ILE A 162 -2.50 -9.70 -11.28
CA ILE A 162 -2.48 -11.10 -10.84
C ILE A 162 -3.93 -11.60 -10.67
N PRO A 163 -4.40 -12.54 -11.51
CA PRO A 163 -5.72 -13.14 -11.34
C PRO A 163 -5.77 -14.04 -10.10
N PHE A 164 -6.82 -13.90 -9.27
CA PHE A 164 -7.00 -14.75 -8.07
C PHE A 164 -7.06 -16.23 -8.42
N ALA A 165 -7.76 -16.56 -9.51
CA ALA A 165 -7.84 -17.93 -10.04
C ALA A 165 -6.46 -18.47 -10.46
N GLY A 166 -5.55 -17.61 -10.92
CA GLY A 166 -4.19 -17.98 -11.33
C GLY A 166 -3.34 -18.49 -10.16
N ILE A 167 -3.62 -18.03 -8.94
CA ILE A 167 -2.94 -18.45 -7.71
C ILE A 167 -3.85 -19.28 -6.78
N LYS A 168 -5.03 -19.68 -7.27
CA LYS A 168 -6.06 -20.42 -6.51
C LYS A 168 -6.40 -19.75 -5.17
N ALA A 169 -6.35 -18.42 -5.13
CA ALA A 169 -6.74 -17.63 -3.98
C ALA A 169 -8.26 -17.35 -4.01
N PRO A 170 -8.90 -17.17 -2.85
CA PRO A 170 -10.26 -16.65 -2.81
C PRO A 170 -10.33 -15.24 -3.41
N VAL A 171 -11.51 -14.87 -3.91
CA VAL A 171 -11.78 -13.58 -4.53
C VAL A 171 -11.86 -12.46 -3.48
N ALA A 172 -11.37 -11.26 -3.84
CA ALA A 172 -11.29 -10.08 -2.97
C ALA A 172 -12.65 -9.52 -2.52
N ALA A 173 -13.74 -9.82 -3.24
CA ALA A 173 -15.06 -9.19 -3.07
C ALA A 173 -15.62 -9.23 -1.63
N SER A 174 -15.04 -10.01 -0.72
CA SER A 174 -15.42 -10.05 0.70
C SER A 174 -14.24 -10.09 1.67
N GLN A 175 -13.02 -9.79 1.22
CA GLN A 175 -11.80 -9.98 2.01
C GLN A 175 -10.79 -8.85 1.86
N ASP A 176 -10.10 -8.54 2.95
CA ASP A 176 -8.96 -7.63 2.93
C ASP A 176 -7.78 -8.23 2.17
N ILE A 177 -7.16 -7.41 1.35
CA ILE A 177 -5.89 -7.69 0.69
C ILE A 177 -4.89 -6.65 1.17
N THR A 178 -3.73 -7.11 1.63
CA THR A 178 -2.60 -6.21 1.90
C THR A 178 -1.37 -6.60 1.12
N MET A 179 -0.57 -5.61 0.71
CA MET A 179 0.77 -5.82 0.17
C MET A 179 1.79 -5.13 1.07
N TYR A 180 2.87 -5.84 1.36
CA TYR A 180 3.99 -5.35 2.15
C TYR A 180 5.32 -5.75 1.50
N ALA A 181 6.26 -4.82 1.38
CA ALA A 181 7.59 -5.08 0.84
C ALA A 181 8.65 -4.41 1.75
N THR A 182 9.25 -5.20 2.64
CA THR A 182 10.15 -4.71 3.70
C THR A 182 11.30 -3.87 3.17
N ASN A 183 11.83 -4.20 2.00
CA ASN A 183 12.97 -3.48 1.43
C ASN A 183 12.58 -2.13 0.79
N LEU A 184 11.28 -1.90 0.56
CA LEU A 184 10.79 -0.61 0.07
C LEU A 184 10.53 0.35 1.23
N GLY A 185 9.96 -0.16 2.32
CA GLY A 185 9.62 0.61 3.50
C GLY A 185 8.65 -0.13 4.42
N PRO A 186 8.35 0.42 5.61
CA PRO A 186 7.45 -0.21 6.57
C PRO A 186 5.95 -0.09 6.20
N GLN A 187 5.61 0.68 5.17
CA GLN A 187 4.23 0.95 4.77
C GLN A 187 3.58 -0.30 4.14
N LYS A 188 2.29 -0.49 4.42
CA LYS A 188 1.46 -1.52 3.79
C LYS A 188 0.45 -0.87 2.87
N LEU A 189 0.27 -1.41 1.67
CA LEU A 189 -0.87 -1.10 0.82
C LEU A 189 -2.03 -2.01 1.23
N LYS A 190 -3.26 -1.51 1.23
CA LYS A 190 -4.45 -2.27 1.62
C LYS A 190 -5.64 -1.95 0.73
N VAL A 191 -6.38 -3.00 0.38
CA VAL A 191 -7.75 -2.93 -0.18
C VAL A 191 -8.66 -3.73 0.73
N THR A 192 -9.84 -3.21 1.05
CA THR A 192 -10.85 -3.89 1.88
C THR A 192 -11.96 -4.48 1.02
N GLY A 193 -12.32 -5.73 1.27
CA GLY A 193 -13.40 -6.40 0.55
C GLY A 193 -14.76 -5.76 0.80
N GLY A 194 -15.61 -5.73 -0.23
CA GLY A 194 -16.94 -5.11 -0.20
C GLY A 194 -17.03 -3.79 -0.97
N SER A 195 -15.89 -3.20 -1.36
CA SER A 195 -15.89 -2.04 -2.25
C SER A 195 -15.26 -2.40 -3.59
N THR A 196 -16.05 -2.26 -4.64
CA THR A 196 -15.65 -2.35 -6.04
C THR A 196 -15.31 -0.95 -6.58
N GLY A 197 -14.70 -0.09 -5.77
CA GLY A 197 -14.26 1.25 -6.11
C GLY A 197 -13.09 1.66 -5.21
N PRO A 198 -12.34 2.74 -5.54
CA PRO A 198 -11.20 3.17 -4.73
C PRO A 198 -11.67 3.47 -3.31
N VAL A 199 -11.46 2.55 -2.37
CA VAL A 199 -11.64 2.85 -0.96
C VAL A 199 -10.40 3.59 -0.51
N VAL A 200 -10.57 4.90 -0.39
CA VAL A 200 -9.64 5.75 0.35
C VAL A 200 -9.77 5.36 1.82
N LEU A 201 -8.88 4.49 2.30
CA LEU A 201 -8.62 4.35 3.72
C LEU A 201 -7.16 4.69 3.99
N ALA A 202 -7.02 5.91 4.46
CA ALA A 202 -5.81 6.41 5.08
C ALA A 202 -5.42 5.54 6.29
N ILE A 203 -4.10 5.37 6.43
CA ILE A 203 -3.36 5.22 7.70
C ILE A 203 -3.36 3.84 8.37
N ILE A 204 -2.15 3.31 8.61
CA ILE A 204 -1.69 3.04 9.99
C ILE A 204 -0.24 3.53 10.13
N GLY A 205 -0.07 4.72 10.70
CA GLY A 205 1.19 5.19 11.25
C GLY A 205 1.57 4.36 12.46
N PHE A 206 2.11 3.15 12.25
CA PHE A 206 2.64 2.33 13.35
C PHE A 206 3.95 2.92 13.93
N ALA A 207 4.56 3.88 13.22
CA ALA A 207 5.73 4.61 13.71
C ALA A 207 5.42 5.50 14.93
N ILE A 208 4.20 6.02 15.09
CA ILE A 208 3.86 6.91 16.22
C ILE A 208 3.71 6.11 17.53
N ALA A 209 3.21 4.87 17.46
CA ALA A 209 3.06 4.02 18.64
C ALA A 209 4.42 3.57 19.21
N LEU A 210 5.39 3.22 18.34
CA LEU A 210 6.74 2.86 18.78
C LEU A 210 7.52 4.07 19.31
N PHE A 211 7.40 5.25 18.69
CA PHE A 211 8.05 6.46 19.21
C PHE A 211 7.47 6.94 20.55
N ALA A 212 6.15 6.83 20.77
CA ALA A 212 5.52 7.19 22.03
C ALA A 212 5.94 6.25 23.18
N VAL A 213 6.00 4.94 22.95
CA VAL A 213 6.42 3.97 23.97
C VAL A 213 7.91 4.12 24.33
N ILE A 214 8.77 4.48 23.38
CA ILE A 214 10.22 4.58 23.62
C ILE A 214 10.62 5.92 24.26
N LYS A 215 9.95 7.06 23.95
CA LYS A 215 10.30 8.38 24.51
C LYS A 215 9.60 8.77 25.81
N VAL A 216 8.38 8.28 26.08
CA VAL A 216 7.64 8.65 27.31
C VAL A 216 8.38 8.27 28.61
N PRO A 217 9.08 7.14 28.73
CA PRO A 217 9.84 6.81 29.93
C PRO A 217 11.05 7.73 30.15
N LYS A 218 11.72 8.16 29.06
CA LYS A 218 12.89 9.06 29.13
C LYS A 218 12.50 10.49 29.52
N MET A 219 11.36 10.99 29.02
CA MET A 219 10.86 12.32 29.38
C MET A 219 10.38 12.41 30.84
N ARG A 220 9.80 11.33 31.39
CA ARG A 220 9.40 11.28 32.81
C ARG A 220 10.60 11.30 33.78
N LYS A 221 11.75 10.76 33.37
CA LYS A 221 12.99 10.82 34.18
C LYS A 221 13.61 12.22 34.17
N ALA A 222 13.69 12.87 33.01
CA ALA A 222 14.22 14.24 32.90
C ALA A 222 13.41 15.26 33.73
N ARG A 223 12.08 15.12 33.77
CA ARG A 223 11.21 16.04 34.53
C ARG A 223 11.29 15.87 36.05
N LYS A 224 11.74 14.71 36.56
CA LYS A 224 11.97 14.50 38.00
C LYS A 224 13.30 15.07 38.49
N VAL A 225 14.28 15.27 37.60
CA VAL A 225 15.59 15.83 37.96
C VAL A 225 15.54 17.36 38.04
N ILE A 226 14.62 18.00 37.32
CA ILE A 226 14.46 19.47 37.33
C ILE A 226 13.61 19.96 38.52
N ASN A 227 12.84 19.07 39.16
CA ASN A 227 11.98 19.39 40.32
C ASN A 227 12.58 18.89 41.65
N LYS A 228 13.91 18.85 41.77
CA LYS A 228 14.59 18.50 43.03
C LYS A 228 15.57 19.59 43.43
#